data_AF-A0A917E0I5-F1
#
_entry.id   AF-A0A917E0I5-F1
#
_cell.length_a   1.000
_cell.length_b   1.000
_cell.length_c   1.000
_cell.angle_alpha   90.00
_cell.angle_beta   90.00
_cell.angle_gamma   90.00
#
_symmetry.space_group_name_H-M   'P 1'
#
loop_
_entity.id
_entity.type
_entity.pdbx_description
1 polymer ?
#
loop_
_entity_poly.entity_id
_entity_poly.type
_entity_poly.pdbx_seq_one_letter_code
_entity_poly.pdbx_strand_id
1 'polypeptide(L)'
;MSDVPKPRRENVRPTAEIEALVVRVVGAALPDRLVTWLGVSKRNAERWLSGESTYPPSLVERLDQFAPICDDLIADLEDLVDEYKERGLPENLLRLRIREFSKTLSEEPPPRPAPQKSTDL
;
A
#
# COMPACT_ATOMS: atom_id res chain seq x y z
N MET A 1 -7.28 -41.16 18.77
CA MET A 1 -7.40 -40.30 17.58
C MET A 1 -6.10 -39.52 17.48
N SER A 2 -5.24 -39.87 16.52
CA SER A 2 -3.93 -39.25 16.38
C SER A 2 -4.12 -37.81 15.90
N ASP A 3 -3.72 -36.86 16.73
CA ASP A 3 -3.72 -35.42 16.43
C ASP A 3 -2.56 -35.17 15.46
N VAL A 4 -2.80 -35.38 14.16
CA VAL A 4 -1.82 -35.05 13.12
C VAL A 4 -1.72 -33.52 13.09
N PRO A 5 -0.56 -32.93 13.44
CA PRO A 5 -0.41 -31.48 13.39
C PRO A 5 -0.69 -31.02 11.96
N LYS A 6 -1.69 -30.15 11.77
CA LYS A 6 -1.92 -29.54 10.47
C LYS A 6 -0.61 -28.86 10.04
N PRO A 7 -0.13 -29.09 8.80
CA PRO A 7 1.06 -28.42 8.32
C PRO A 7 0.85 -26.92 8.45
N ARG A 8 1.83 -26.22 9.05
CA ARG A 8 1.80 -24.76 9.12
C ARG A 8 1.73 -24.25 7.68
N ARG A 9 0.78 -23.35 7.40
CA ARG A 9 0.76 -22.66 6.12
C ARG A 9 2.03 -21.83 6.05
N GLU A 10 2.77 -21.97 4.97
CA GLU A 10 3.97 -21.19 4.69
C GLU A 10 3.61 -20.07 3.70
N ASN A 11 4.35 -18.97 3.78
CA ASN A 11 4.26 -17.92 2.78
C ASN A 11 4.78 -18.46 1.44
N VAL A 12 4.27 -17.92 0.33
CA VAL A 12 4.75 -18.25 -1.02
C VAL A 12 6.21 -17.85 -1.26
N ARG A 13 6.78 -17.02 -0.37
CA ARG A 13 8.14 -16.49 -0.36
C ARG A 13 8.59 -16.23 1.09
N PRO A 14 9.90 -16.08 1.35
CA PRO A 14 10.36 -15.63 2.66
C PRO A 14 9.68 -14.34 3.11
N THR A 15 9.28 -14.26 4.38
CA THR A 15 8.56 -13.09 4.94
C THR A 15 9.33 -11.79 4.71
N ALA A 16 10.66 -11.81 4.86
CA ALA A 16 11.51 -10.64 4.63
C ALA A 16 11.42 -10.09 3.20
N GLU A 17 11.25 -10.95 2.18
CA GLU A 17 11.07 -10.52 0.79
C GLU A 17 9.70 -9.85 0.59
N ILE A 18 8.66 -10.40 1.23
CA ILE A 18 7.31 -9.82 1.17
C ILE A 18 7.29 -8.47 1.87
N GLU A 19 7.95 -8.34 3.02
CA GLU A 19 8.09 -7.07 3.74
C GLU A 19 8.88 -6.03 2.93
N ALA A 20 9.93 -6.44 2.22
CA ALA A 20 10.66 -5.56 1.31
C ALA A 20 9.75 -5.02 0.18
N LEU A 21 8.89 -5.87 -0.38
CA LEU A 21 7.88 -5.45 -1.36
C LEU A 21 6.85 -4.49 -0.75
N VAL A 22 6.39 -4.75 0.48
CA VAL A 22 5.50 -3.83 1.20
C VAL A 22 6.16 -2.45 1.39
N VAL A 23 7.44 -2.41 1.74
CA VAL A 23 8.17 -1.15 1.90
C VAL A 23 8.29 -0.40 0.57
N ARG A 24 8.62 -1.10 -0.52
CA ARG A 24 8.70 -0.48 -1.86
C ARG A 24 7.38 0.14 -2.30
N VAL A 25 6.26 -0.54 -2.04
CA VAL A 25 4.94 -0.11 -2.54
C VAL A 25 4.24 0.88 -1.60
N VAL A 26 4.33 0.66 -0.28
CA VAL A 26 3.55 1.40 0.73
C VAL A 26 4.43 2.34 1.57
N GLY A 27 5.74 2.33 1.35
CA GLY A 27 6.74 3.16 2.04
C GLY A 27 7.16 2.64 3.42
N ALA A 28 6.34 1.81 4.08
CA ALA A 28 6.69 1.19 5.37
C ALA A 28 5.87 -0.07 5.68
N ALA A 29 6.53 -1.05 6.29
CA ALA A 29 5.91 -2.28 6.80
C ALA A 29 5.22 -2.04 8.16
N LEU A 30 4.17 -1.23 8.17
CA LEU A 30 3.39 -0.88 9.36
C LEU A 30 1.93 -1.32 9.21
N PRO A 31 1.27 -1.82 10.27
CA PRO A 31 -0.11 -2.29 10.17
C PRO A 31 -1.07 -1.23 9.60
N ASP A 32 -0.98 0.00 10.09
CA ASP A 32 -1.88 1.07 9.65
C ASP A 32 -1.68 1.42 8.16
N ARG A 33 -0.44 1.29 7.64
CA ARG A 33 -0.14 1.48 6.20
C ARG A 33 -0.78 0.40 5.34
N LEU A 34 -0.69 -0.86 5.78
CA LEU A 34 -1.35 -1.98 5.13
C LEU A 34 -2.88 -1.83 5.15
N VAL A 35 -3.46 -1.39 6.27
CA VAL A 35 -4.91 -1.14 6.37
C VAL A 35 -5.34 -0.08 5.35
N THR A 36 -4.68 1.07 5.35
CA THR A 36 -5.02 2.18 4.45
C THR A 36 -4.92 1.80 2.98
N TRP A 37 -3.87 1.06 2.60
CA TRP A 37 -3.56 0.84 1.19
C TRP A 37 -4.13 -0.47 0.64
N LEU A 38 -4.23 -1.52 1.46
CA LEU A 38 -4.76 -2.82 1.05
C LEU A 38 -6.23 -3.03 1.41
N GLY A 39 -6.83 -2.16 2.22
CA GLY A 39 -8.20 -2.32 2.70
C GLY A 39 -8.37 -3.56 3.59
N VAL A 40 -7.29 -4.04 4.21
CA VAL A 40 -7.31 -5.22 5.09
C VAL A 40 -7.64 -4.81 6.52
N SER A 41 -8.08 -5.77 7.34
CA SER A 41 -8.28 -5.49 8.77
C SER A 41 -6.94 -5.31 9.48
N LYS A 42 -6.90 -4.40 10.47
CA LYS A 42 -5.71 -4.15 11.30
C LYS A 42 -5.17 -5.45 11.93
N ARG A 43 -6.07 -6.29 12.43
CA ARG A 43 -5.72 -7.59 13.00
C ARG A 43 -4.99 -8.50 12.01
N ASN A 44 -5.42 -8.54 10.74
CA ASN A 44 -4.72 -9.37 9.74
C ASN A 44 -3.36 -8.79 9.41
N ALA A 45 -3.25 -7.47 9.25
CA ALA A 45 -1.99 -6.79 9.00
C ALA A 45 -0.96 -7.06 10.13
N GLU A 46 -1.37 -6.94 11.39
CA GLU A 46 -0.54 -7.23 12.56
C GLU A 46 -0.07 -8.69 12.56
N ARG A 47 -0.97 -9.63 12.29
CA ARG A 47 -0.64 -11.07 12.28
C ARG A 47 0.29 -11.46 11.14
N TRP A 48 0.22 -10.79 9.99
CA TRP A 48 1.16 -11.03 8.90
C TRP A 48 2.57 -10.54 9.27
N LEU A 49 2.66 -9.32 9.79
CA LEU A 49 3.93 -8.70 10.19
C LEU A 49 4.58 -9.38 11.41
N SER A 50 3.80 -9.95 12.32
CA SER A 50 4.33 -10.72 13.45
C SER A 50 4.69 -12.17 13.10
N GLY A 51 4.39 -12.62 11.88
CA GLY A 51 4.59 -14.01 11.44
C GLY A 51 3.56 -15.00 12.02
N GLU A 52 2.54 -14.53 12.72
CA GLU A 52 1.43 -15.36 13.24
C GLU A 52 0.45 -15.83 12.14
N SER A 53 0.56 -15.27 10.94
CA SER A 53 -0.21 -15.62 9.76
C SER A 53 0.62 -15.42 8.50
N THR A 54 0.21 -16.09 7.44
CA THR A 54 0.78 -15.92 6.10
C THR A 54 0.06 -14.83 5.32
N TYR A 55 0.81 -14.15 4.46
CA TYR A 55 0.28 -13.24 3.44
C TYR A 55 -0.49 -14.04 2.38
N PRO A 56 -1.65 -13.55 1.91
CA PRO A 56 -2.36 -14.14 0.79
C PRO A 56 -1.50 -14.12 -0.50
N PRO A 57 -1.45 -15.19 -1.31
CA PRO A 57 -0.69 -15.20 -2.56
C PRO A 57 -1.08 -14.06 -3.52
N SER A 58 -2.37 -13.77 -3.64
CA SER A 58 -2.89 -12.67 -4.47
C SER A 58 -2.45 -11.28 -4.02
N LEU A 59 -2.13 -11.13 -2.72
CA LEU A 59 -1.54 -9.90 -2.22
C LEU A 59 -0.08 -9.79 -2.65
N VAL A 60 0.69 -10.88 -2.55
CA VAL A 60 2.10 -10.90 -2.96
C VAL A 60 2.23 -10.60 -4.46
N GLU A 61 1.39 -11.22 -5.29
CA GLU A 61 1.35 -10.96 -6.74
C GLU A 61 1.06 -9.48 -7.06
N ARG A 62 0.14 -8.86 -6.32
CA ARG A 62 -0.19 -7.44 -6.49
C ARG A 62 0.98 -6.54 -6.08
N LEU A 63 1.66 -6.87 -4.98
CA LEU A 63 2.85 -6.13 -4.56
C LEU A 63 3.95 -6.21 -5.63
N ASP A 64 4.16 -7.36 -6.26
CA ASP A 64 5.12 -7.48 -7.36
C ASP A 64 4.78 -6.64 -8.57
N GLN A 65 3.49 -6.55 -8.92
CA GLN A 65 3.05 -5.74 -10.05
C GLN A 65 3.27 -4.25 -9.79
N PHE A 66 3.05 -3.80 -8.55
CA PHE A 66 3.17 -2.39 -8.22
C PHE A 66 4.58 -1.95 -7.84
N ALA A 67 5.41 -2.83 -7.31
CA ALA A 67 6.76 -2.48 -6.89
C ALA A 67 7.60 -1.78 -7.99
N PRO A 68 7.70 -2.29 -9.24
CA PRO A 68 8.43 -1.59 -10.29
C PRO A 68 7.77 -0.26 -10.68
N ILE A 69 6.44 -0.18 -10.68
CA ILE A 69 5.71 1.07 -11.00
C ILE A 69 5.97 2.14 -9.94
N CYS A 70 6.02 1.76 -8.67
CA CYS A 70 6.35 2.64 -7.56
C CYS A 70 7.81 3.11 -7.64
N ASP A 71 8.74 2.22 -7.99
CA ASP A 71 10.15 2.58 -8.18
C ASP A 71 10.31 3.60 -9.32
N ASP A 72 9.67 3.37 -10.47
CA ASP A 72 9.68 4.29 -11.61
C ASP A 72 9.09 5.67 -11.22
N LEU A 73 7.95 5.67 -10.52
CA LEU A 73 7.34 6.91 -10.04
C LEU A 73 8.24 7.68 -9.07
N ILE A 74 8.96 6.99 -8.18
CA ILE A 74 9.90 7.63 -7.25
C ILE A 74 11.05 8.27 -8.03
N ALA A 75 11.62 7.57 -9.02
CA ALA A 75 12.68 8.11 -9.87
C ALA A 75 12.21 9.36 -10.63
N ASP A 76 11.03 9.32 -11.26
CA ASP A 76 10.46 10.47 -11.96
C ASP A 76 10.25 11.68 -11.03
N LEU A 77 9.85 11.45 -9.77
CA LEU A 77 9.67 12.50 -8.78
C LEU A 77 11.01 13.09 -8.29
N GLU A 78 12.04 12.26 -8.14
CA GLU A 78 13.39 12.70 -7.79
C GLU A 78 13.97 13.60 -8.90
N ASP A 79 13.87 13.16 -10.16
CA ASP A 79 14.31 13.93 -11.32
C ASP A 79 13.57 15.28 -11.41
N LEU A 80 12.26 15.29 -11.20
CA LEU A 80 11.46 16.52 -11.19
C LEU A 80 11.89 17.47 -10.08
N VAL A 81 12.13 16.95 -8.87
CA VAL A 81 12.58 17.76 -7.73
C VAL A 81 13.94 18.40 -8.02
N ASP A 82 14.86 17.64 -8.63
CA ASP A 82 16.18 18.14 -8.99
C ASP A 82 16.12 19.19 -10.11
N GLU A 83 15.28 19.02 -11.14
CA GLU A 83 15.08 20.04 -12.18
C GLU A 83 14.67 21.40 -11.58
N TYR A 84 13.70 21.40 -10.66
CA TYR A 84 13.25 22.65 -10.04
C TYR A 84 14.27 23.25 -9.08
N LYS A 85 15.07 22.43 -8.38
CA LYS A 85 16.18 22.91 -7.56
C LYS A 85 17.24 23.61 -8.42
N GLU A 86 17.60 23.04 -9.57
CA GLU A 86 18.54 23.66 -10.51
C GLU A 86 18.05 24.99 -11.07
N ARG A 87 16.73 25.12 -11.23
CA ARG A 87 16.05 26.37 -11.64
C ARG A 87 15.93 27.39 -10.51
N GLY A 88 16.49 27.12 -9.34
CA GLY A 88 16.57 28.02 -8.19
C GLY A 88 15.34 28.00 -7.28
N LEU A 89 14.45 27.01 -7.43
CA LEU A 89 13.30 26.88 -6.54
C LEU A 89 13.75 26.30 -5.19
N PRO A 90 13.45 26.97 -4.06
CA PRO A 90 13.82 26.45 -2.74
C PRO A 90 13.13 25.12 -2.40
N GLU A 91 13.87 24.18 -1.82
CA GLU A 91 13.37 22.84 -1.49
C GLU A 91 12.14 22.88 -0.55
N ASN A 92 12.11 23.82 0.40
CA ASN A 92 10.96 24.01 1.29
C ASN A 92 9.69 24.39 0.53
N LEU A 93 9.80 25.18 -0.55
CA LEU A 93 8.67 25.54 -1.40
C LEU A 93 8.21 24.35 -2.25
N LEU A 94 9.14 23.55 -2.77
CA LEU A 94 8.82 22.28 -3.45
C LEU A 94 8.05 21.31 -2.55
N ARG A 95 8.54 21.08 -1.33
CA ARG A 95 7.86 20.24 -0.33
C ARG A 95 6.47 20.74 0.01
N LEU A 96 6.29 22.07 0.14
CA LEU A 96 4.98 22.68 0.36
C LEU A 96 4.03 22.39 -0.81
N ARG A 97 4.47 22.59 -2.05
CA ARG A 97 3.65 22.38 -3.26
C ARG A 97 3.28 20.92 -3.46
N ILE A 98 4.20 19.98 -3.26
CA ILE A 98 3.92 18.53 -3.32
C ILE A 98 2.85 18.17 -2.29
N ARG A 99 2.97 18.66 -1.05
CA ARG A 99 1.98 18.42 0.01
C ARG A 99 0.60 18.97 -0.33
N GLU A 100 0.52 20.15 -0.94
CA GLU A 100 -0.74 20.74 -1.41
C GLU A 100 -1.38 19.88 -2.51
N PHE A 101 -0.60 19.41 -3.48
CA PHE A 101 -1.07 18.51 -4.54
C PHE A 101 -1.55 17.16 -4.00
N SER A 102 -0.88 16.58 -3.01
CA SER A 102 -1.34 15.31 -2.42
C SER A 102 -2.73 15.42 -1.77
N LYS A 103 -3.15 16.60 -1.32
CA LYS A 103 -4.51 16.80 -0.77
C LYS A 103 -5.57 16.69 -1.85
N THR A 104 -5.31 17.22 -3.04
CA THR A 104 -6.29 17.23 -4.14
C THR A 104 -6.58 15.83 -4.68
N LEU A 105 -5.64 14.89 -4.54
CA LEU A 105 -5.84 13.49 -4.90
C LEU A 105 -6.72 12.72 -3.90
N SER A 106 -6.92 13.25 -2.69
CA SER A 106 -7.66 12.59 -1.60
C SER A 106 -9.14 12.99 -1.54
N GLU A 107 -9.59 13.97 -2.33
CA GLU A 107 -10.89 14.62 -2.14
C GLU A 107 -12.00 14.16 -3.09
N GLU A 108 -11.79 13.19 -3.99
CA GLU A 108 -12.90 12.66 -4.79
C GLU A 108 -13.75 11.69 -3.95
N PRO A 109 -14.96 12.07 -3.50
CA PRO A 109 -15.78 11.18 -2.68
C PRO A 109 -16.35 10.09 -3.61
N PRO A 110 -16.45 8.82 -3.17
CA PRO A 110 -17.07 7.79 -3.99
C PRO A 110 -18.50 8.23 -4.37
N PRO A 111 -18.93 8.00 -5.64
CA PRO A 111 -20.26 8.39 -6.07
C PRO A 111 -21.31 7.76 -5.14
N ARG A 112 -22.27 8.57 -4.68
CA ARG A 112 -23.31 8.08 -3.77
C ARG A 112 -24.03 6.90 -4.42
N PRO A 113 -24.22 5.77 -3.71
CA PRO A 113 -25.00 4.66 -4.23
C PRO A 113 -26.41 5.17 -4.58
N ALA A 114 -26.91 4.78 -5.75
CA ALA A 114 -28.25 5.14 -6.19
C ALA A 114 -29.28 4.67 -5.14
N PRO A 115 -30.30 5.48 -4.82
CA PRO A 115 -31.33 5.08 -3.88
C PRO A 115 -31.97 3.78 -4.37
N GLN A 116 -31.94 2.75 -3.52
CA GLN A 116 -32.68 1.51 -3.77
C GLN A 116 -34.15 1.90 -3.88
N LYS A 117 -34.76 1.62 -5.05
CA LYS A 117 -36.21 1.68 -5.18
C LYS A 117 -36.77 0.65 -4.22
N SER A 118 -37.35 1.11 -3.10
CA SER A 118 -38.21 0.28 -2.26
C SER A 118 -39.26 -0.33 -3.18
N THR A 119 -39.17 -1.64 -3.36
CA THR A 119 -40.22 -2.39 -4.05
C THR A 119 -41.21 -2.73 -2.93
N ASP A 120 -42.13 -1.81 -2.68
CA ASP A 120 -43.27 -2.09 -1.81
C ASP A 120 -44.13 -3.17 -2.52
N LEU A 121 -44.23 -4.33 -1.88
CA LEU A 121 -45.17 -5.41 -2.18
C LEU A 121 -46.19 -5.49 -1.03
#